data_AF-A0A7Y2C3A2-F1
#
_entry.id   AF-A0A7Y2C3A2-F1
#
_cell.length_a   1.000
_cell.length_b   1.000
_cell.length_c   1.000
_cell.angle_alpha   90.00
_cell.angle_beta   90.00
_cell.angle_gamma   90.00
#
_symmetry.space_group_name_H-M   'P 1'
#
loop_
_entity.id
_entity.type
_entity.pdbx_description
1 polymer ?
#
loop_
_entity_poly.entity_id
_entity_poly.type
_entity_poly.pdbx_seq_one_letter_code
_entity_poly.pdbx_strand_id
1 'polypeptide(L)'
;DEDCIDSSRNQLRSCVDEWAPVCGCDGKTYNNDCAAWNAKLKAWSKGPCPPEGCIDESQIDPDMACAKIYMPVCGCDGKIYSNECEARRNGLTSWDEGPCKQ
;
A
#
# COMPACT_ATOMS: atom_id res chain seq x y z
N ASP A 1 -14.14 -7.84 -1.07
CA ASP A 1 -13.76 -9.17 -1.60
C ASP A 1 -13.81 -10.25 -0.54
N GLU A 2 -14.65 -11.27 -0.73
CA GLU A 2 -14.62 -12.50 0.09
C GLU A 2 -13.27 -13.24 -0.01
N ASP A 3 -12.46 -12.91 -1.02
CA ASP A 3 -11.14 -13.47 -1.21
C ASP A 3 -10.10 -12.97 -0.22
N CYS A 4 -10.32 -11.85 0.47
CA CYS A 4 -9.32 -11.31 1.39
C CYS A 4 -9.28 -12.02 2.76
N ILE A 5 -10.36 -12.69 3.17
CA ILE A 5 -10.47 -13.32 4.51
C ILE A 5 -10.19 -14.83 4.46
N ASP A 6 -9.28 -15.29 5.30
CA ASP A 6 -8.97 -16.70 5.58
C ASP A 6 -9.84 -17.22 6.73
N SER A 7 -11.05 -17.64 6.40
CA SER A 7 -12.01 -18.19 7.38
C SER A 7 -11.52 -19.47 8.07
N SER A 8 -10.52 -20.17 7.53
CA SER A 8 -9.95 -21.39 8.13
C SER A 8 -9.06 -21.10 9.34
N ARG A 9 -8.62 -19.84 9.50
CA ARG A 9 -7.74 -19.42 10.58
C ARG A 9 -8.49 -19.34 11.90
N ASN A 10 -8.19 -20.30 12.77
CA ASN A 10 -8.80 -20.45 14.11
C ASN A 10 -7.80 -20.40 15.27
N GLN A 11 -6.55 -20.03 14.97
CA GLN A 11 -5.56 -19.72 16.01
C GLN A 11 -5.54 -18.20 16.20
N LEU A 12 -5.31 -17.74 17.42
CA LEU A 12 -5.02 -16.34 17.73
C LEU A 12 -3.54 -16.24 18.12
N ARG A 13 -2.83 -15.24 17.59
CA ARG A 13 -1.46 -14.93 17.98
C ARG A 13 -1.47 -13.92 19.11
N SER A 14 -0.57 -14.10 20.06
CA SER A 14 -0.19 -13.03 20.98
C SER A 14 0.63 -12.00 20.19
N CYS A 15 0.21 -10.74 20.22
CA CYS A 15 0.88 -9.65 19.50
C CYS A 15 1.54 -8.70 20.50
N VAL A 16 2.73 -8.22 20.13
CA VAL A 16 3.33 -7.06 20.77
C VAL A 16 2.67 -5.79 20.25
N ASP A 17 2.61 -4.76 21.09
CA ASP A 17 2.12 -3.44 20.70
C ASP A 17 3.28 -2.61 20.13
N GLU A 18 3.68 -2.97 18.90
CA GLU A 18 4.70 -2.27 18.12
C GLU A 18 4.04 -1.66 16.89
N TRP A 19 4.33 -0.37 16.64
CA TRP A 19 3.88 0.34 15.44
C TRP A 19 4.77 0.00 14.24
N ALA A 20 4.33 -0.98 13.45
CA ALA A 20 4.97 -1.44 12.23
C ALA A 20 3.90 -1.66 11.15
N PRO A 21 3.23 -0.59 10.68
CA PRO A 21 1.93 -0.68 10.03
C PRO A 21 1.97 -1.51 8.75
N VAL A 22 0.85 -2.17 8.46
CA VAL A 22 0.63 -2.94 7.23
C VAL A 22 -0.71 -2.58 6.60
N CYS A 23 -0.79 -2.62 5.27
CA CYS A 23 -2.02 -2.44 4.53
C CYS A 23 -2.61 -3.78 4.14
N GLY A 24 -3.77 -4.13 4.68
CA GLY A 24 -4.49 -5.36 4.38
C GLY A 24 -5.09 -5.38 2.98
N CYS A 25 -5.33 -6.57 2.44
CA CYS A 25 -6.10 -6.74 1.21
C CYS A 25 -7.56 -6.23 1.29
N ASP A 26 -8.01 -5.85 2.49
CA ASP A 26 -9.31 -5.25 2.77
C ASP A 26 -9.26 -3.72 2.72
N GLY A 27 -8.11 -3.13 2.33
CA GLY A 27 -7.90 -1.70 2.27
C GLY A 27 -7.75 -1.03 3.64
N LYS A 28 -7.52 -1.79 4.72
CA LYS A 28 -7.38 -1.25 6.08
C LYS A 28 -5.93 -1.30 6.58
N THR A 29 -5.53 -0.24 7.27
CA THR A 29 -4.25 -0.19 7.98
C THR A 29 -4.36 -0.93 9.31
N TYR A 30 -3.44 -1.86 9.53
CA TYR A 30 -3.27 -2.56 10.81
C TYR A 30 -1.96 -2.12 11.47
N ASN A 31 -1.93 -2.13 12.81
CA ASN A 31 -0.78 -1.71 13.63
C ASN A 31 0.51 -2.43 13.23
N ASN A 32 0.39 -3.74 12.97
CA ASN A 32 1.47 -4.62 12.52
C ASN A 32 0.93 -5.87 11.81
N ASP A 33 1.84 -6.70 11.30
CA ASP A 33 1.51 -7.96 10.62
C ASP A 33 0.76 -8.94 11.53
N CYS A 34 1.05 -8.94 12.83
CA CYS A 34 0.35 -9.79 13.81
C CYS A 34 -1.13 -9.39 13.93
N ALA A 35 -1.43 -8.09 13.96
CA ALA A 35 -2.79 -7.57 13.97
C ALA A 35 -3.55 -7.95 12.67
N ALA A 36 -2.92 -7.78 11.50
CA ALA A 36 -3.50 -8.21 10.22
C ALA A 36 -3.77 -9.72 10.16
N TRP A 37 -2.84 -10.52 10.71
CA TRP A 37 -2.99 -11.96 10.78
C TRP A 37 -4.18 -12.37 11.67
N ASN A 38 -4.33 -11.74 12.83
CA ASN A 38 -5.44 -11.99 13.77
C ASN A 38 -6.79 -11.52 13.21
N ALA A 39 -6.79 -10.51 12.34
CA ALA A 39 -7.95 -10.11 11.53
C ALA A 39 -8.27 -11.09 10.39
N LYS A 40 -7.54 -12.21 10.31
CA LYS A 40 -7.73 -13.29 9.34
C LYS A 40 -7.50 -12.87 7.89
N LEU A 41 -6.68 -11.86 7.63
CA LEU A 41 -6.35 -11.47 6.26
C LEU A 41 -5.50 -12.54 5.56
N LYS A 42 -5.72 -12.76 4.25
CA LYS A 42 -4.87 -13.63 3.42
C LYS A 42 -3.59 -12.94 2.97
N ALA A 43 -3.62 -11.62 2.80
CA ALA A 43 -2.50 -10.83 2.31
C ALA A 43 -2.48 -9.41 2.92
N TRP A 44 -1.28 -8.85 3.03
CA TRP A 44 -1.02 -7.45 3.39
C TRP A 44 0.33 -7.00 2.84
N SER A 45 0.53 -5.70 2.72
CA SER A 45 1.79 -5.07 2.32
C SER A 45 2.40 -4.23 3.45
N LYS A 46 3.70 -3.95 3.39
CA LYS A 46 4.38 -3.10 4.40
C LYS A 46 3.96 -1.64 4.24
N GLY A 47 3.80 -0.94 5.37
CA GLY A 47 3.36 0.44 5.43
C GLY A 47 1.84 0.55 5.59
N PRO A 48 1.33 1.73 5.97
CA PRO A 48 -0.11 1.98 6.03
C PRO A 48 -0.76 1.89 4.65
N CYS A 49 -2.07 1.70 4.61
CA CYS A 49 -2.81 1.85 3.37
C CYS A 49 -2.73 3.29 2.84
N PRO A 50 -2.77 3.47 1.51
CA PRO A 50 -2.90 4.79 0.91
C PRO A 50 -4.13 5.52 1.47
N PRO A 51 -4.10 6.86 1.59
CA PRO A 51 -5.30 7.64 1.87
C PRO A 51 -6.41 7.37 0.85
N GLU A 52 -7.66 7.54 1.26
CA GLU A 52 -8.81 7.38 0.36
C GLU A 52 -8.67 8.29 -0.86
N GLY A 53 -8.94 7.74 -2.05
CA GLY A 53 -8.80 8.48 -3.31
C GLY A 53 -7.36 8.73 -3.77
N CYS A 54 -6.35 8.25 -3.02
CA CYS A 54 -4.96 8.36 -3.45
C CYS A 54 -4.66 7.44 -4.66
N ILE A 55 -5.27 6.26 -4.70
CA ILE A 55 -5.13 5.31 -5.81
C ILE A 55 -6.45 5.20 -6.56
N ASP A 56 -6.41 5.49 -7.86
CA ASP A 56 -7.47 5.20 -8.82
C ASP A 56 -7.11 3.92 -9.57
N GLU A 57 -7.76 2.81 -9.19
CA GLU A 57 -7.52 1.49 -9.78
C GLU A 57 -7.75 1.47 -11.30
N SER A 58 -8.62 2.33 -11.82
CA SER A 58 -8.87 2.42 -13.25
C SER A 58 -7.72 3.02 -14.06
N GLN A 59 -6.77 3.67 -13.38
CA GLN A 59 -5.58 4.29 -13.97
C GLN A 59 -4.32 3.44 -13.82
N ILE A 60 -4.40 2.29 -13.14
CA ILE A 60 -3.29 1.36 -13.04
C ILE A 60 -3.01 0.76 -14.42
N ASP A 61 -1.81 0.98 -14.93
CA ASP A 61 -1.39 0.52 -16.25
C ASP A 61 -0.01 -0.18 -16.15
N PRO A 62 0.00 -1.51 -15.96
CA PRO A 62 1.23 -2.30 -15.90
C PRO A 62 1.99 -2.33 -17.23
N ASP A 63 1.36 -1.99 -18.35
CA ASP A 63 1.97 -2.03 -19.68
C ASP A 63 2.51 -0.65 -20.13
N MET A 64 2.19 0.42 -19.39
CA MET A 64 2.70 1.77 -19.64
C MET A 64 4.23 1.82 -19.65
N ALA A 65 4.80 2.28 -20.76
CA ALA A 65 6.24 2.48 -20.88
C ALA A 65 6.67 3.81 -20.25
N CYS A 66 7.44 3.75 -19.17
CA CYS A 66 8.05 4.92 -18.55
C CYS A 66 9.53 5.05 -18.88
N ALA A 67 9.98 6.28 -19.08
CA ALA A 67 11.40 6.56 -19.24
C ALA A 67 12.15 6.20 -17.94
N LYS A 68 13.35 5.59 -18.06
CA LYS A 68 14.22 5.27 -16.94
C LYS A 68 15.01 6.49 -16.44
N ILE A 69 14.31 7.59 -16.23
CA ILE A 69 14.85 8.83 -15.68
C ILE A 69 14.54 8.91 -14.19
N TYR A 70 15.52 9.33 -13.39
CA TYR A 70 15.33 9.53 -11.96
C TYR A 70 15.03 10.99 -11.66
N MET A 71 13.74 11.29 -11.46
CA MET A 71 13.20 12.58 -11.04
C MET A 71 12.10 12.29 -10.01
N PRO A 72 12.49 11.94 -8.77
CA PRO A 72 11.58 11.28 -7.84
C PRO A 72 10.41 12.17 -7.45
N VAL A 73 9.28 11.52 -7.18
CA VAL A 73 8.09 12.16 -6.63
C VAL A 73 7.64 11.41 -5.37
N CYS A 74 7.04 12.13 -4.43
CA CYS A 74 6.42 11.55 -3.24
C CYS A 74 4.94 11.38 -3.50
N GLY A 75 4.50 10.14 -3.63
CA GLY A 75 3.10 9.80 -3.82
C GLY A 75 2.23 10.18 -2.63
N CYS A 76 0.94 10.42 -2.87
CA CYS A 76 -0.05 10.56 -1.79
C CYS A 76 -0.13 9.33 -0.87
N ASP A 77 0.42 8.19 -1.27
CA ASP A 77 0.51 6.96 -0.48
C ASP A 77 1.77 6.92 0.40
N GLY A 78 2.55 8.00 0.41
CA GLY A 78 3.79 8.15 1.16
C GLY A 78 4.97 7.35 0.59
N LYS A 79 4.84 6.78 -0.62
CA LYS A 79 5.94 6.08 -1.29
C LYS A 79 6.67 6.98 -2.27
N ILE A 80 7.96 6.70 -2.46
CA ILE A 80 8.79 7.38 -3.45
C ILE A 80 8.69 6.62 -4.78
N TYR A 81 8.31 7.33 -5.83
CA TYR A 81 8.34 6.82 -7.20
C TYR A 81 9.51 7.43 -7.95
N SER A 82 10.15 6.65 -8.83
CA SER A 82 11.36 7.06 -9.57
C SER A 82 11.13 8.29 -10.46
N ASN A 83 9.91 8.46 -10.95
CA ASN A 83 9.44 9.64 -11.66
C ASN A 83 7.91 9.69 -11.69
N GLU A 84 7.35 10.79 -12.20
CA GLU A 84 5.91 11.02 -12.35
C GLU A 84 5.21 9.92 -13.15
N CYS A 85 5.81 9.43 -14.23
CA CYS A 85 5.22 8.35 -15.03
C CYS A 85 5.04 7.07 -14.21
N GLU A 86 6.05 6.73 -13.39
CA GLU A 86 5.98 5.58 -12.49
C GLU A 86 4.91 5.77 -11.38
N ALA A 87 4.69 6.99 -10.89
CA ALA A 87 3.57 7.25 -9.97
C ALA A 87 2.22 7.04 -10.67
N ARG A 88 2.04 7.66 -11.84
CA ARG A 88 0.80 7.60 -12.62
C ARG A 88 0.43 6.17 -13.01
N ARG A 89 1.37 5.37 -13.51
CA ARG A 89 1.08 3.98 -13.93
C ARG A 89 0.66 3.07 -12.77
N ASN A 90 0.98 3.47 -11.53
CA ASN A 90 0.54 2.80 -10.31
C ASN A 90 -0.80 3.37 -9.78
N GLY A 91 -1.50 4.17 -10.60
CA GLY A 91 -2.82 4.71 -10.29
C GLY A 91 -2.82 5.88 -9.31
N LEU A 92 -1.67 6.49 -9.01
CA LEU A 92 -1.64 7.63 -8.08
C LEU A 92 -2.40 8.82 -8.67
N THR A 93 -3.17 9.50 -7.82
CA THR A 93 -3.95 10.68 -8.21
C THR A 93 -3.24 11.99 -7.89
N SER A 94 -2.26 11.97 -6.98
CA SER A 94 -1.46 13.13 -6.60
C SER A 94 -0.09 12.75 -6.03
N TRP A 95 0.87 13.67 -6.16
CA TRP A 95 2.23 13.55 -5.63
C TRP A 95 2.87 14.93 -5.48
N ASP A 96 3.85 15.03 -4.59
CA ASP A 96 4.74 16.17 -4.46
C ASP A 96 6.02 15.96 -5.26
N GLU A 97 6.62 17.05 -5.76
CA GLU A 97 7.94 17.00 -6.38
C GLU A 97 9.04 16.66 -5.36
N GLY A 98 9.94 15.75 -5.76
CA GLY A 98 11.02 15.27 -4.91
C GLY A 98 10.64 14.05 -4.06
N PRO A 99 11.60 13.45 -3.34
CA PRO A 99 11.33 12.31 -2.46
C PRO A 99 10.50 12.73 -1.23
N CYS A 100 9.83 11.76 -0.60
CA CYS A 100 9.09 11.99 0.64
C CYS A 100 9.99 12.52 1.74
N LYS A 101 9.47 13.50 2.49
CA LYS A 101 10.14 14.07 3.67
C LYS A 101 9.96 13.08 4.82
N GLN A 102 11.08 12.59 5.36
CA GLN A 102 11.11 11.68 6.51
C GLN A 102 10.81 12.40 7.82
#